data_AF-A0A968XU22-F1
#
_entry.id   AF-A0A968XU22-F1
#
_cell.length_a   1.000
_cell.length_b   1.000
_cell.length_c   1.000
_cell.angle_alpha   90.00
_cell.angle_beta   90.00
_cell.angle_gamma   90.00
#
_symmetry.space_group_name_H-M   'P 1'
#
loop_
_entity.id
_entity.type
_entity.pdbx_description
1 polymer ?
#
loop_
_entity_poly.entity_id
_entity_poly.type
_entity_poly.pdbx_seq_one_letter_code
_entity_poly.pdbx_strand_id
1 'polypeptide(L)'
;MLQALQLNDLSTAKQWLFQTYCDSAAIAFEAKAFYKAETLYQRAIALQPQVQDFYSKLATCLAQRGRTIAATAIAHLGQTLRQDTLDSVDSNIVAPQHHLVVPSGHNHRSPGCGVTCDRCMGDLIQAFRPHQLAAGVFQCDLKAGPQFPLPPQTLTQIPHGRAWVEPRQSDWVACHEVRVTTSDDRPIPELCRSYPWRLPNCKAQPAVVDSEVVDSERSELEQRCDRQSLPPSQTLAGTAVLLSTLSGHVYYHWMIDLLPRIGLLRQELQQQRLGFDHIDHFIVNSLEAKFQRETLQHLGVPLEKVIESDRVPHLQAETLLVPSFPGQLDWIPPATIDFLRQQFLPKAAQNGTQTHPKRIYISRQGARYRRVLNEDQVLEILRPYGFVSVSLEELSVCEQAALFAQAEIIVAPHGSGLTNLVFCQPHTQILEL
;
A
#
# COMPACT_ATOMS: atom_id res chain seq x y z
N MET A 1 37.90 7.10 4.64
CA MET A 1 36.78 6.37 5.27
C MET A 1 37.21 5.06 5.93
N LEU A 2 37.70 4.05 5.19
CA LEU A 2 38.06 2.73 5.77
C LEU A 2 39.11 2.81 6.89
N GLN A 3 40.14 3.64 6.74
CA GLN A 3 41.12 3.89 7.80
C GLN A 3 40.50 4.56 9.05
N ALA A 4 39.55 5.49 8.88
CA ALA A 4 38.85 6.13 10.00
C ALA A 4 37.96 5.12 10.75
N LEU A 5 37.29 4.21 10.02
CA LEU A 5 36.51 3.12 10.62
C LEU A 5 37.40 2.12 11.37
N GLN A 6 38.58 1.80 10.83
CA GLN A 6 39.56 0.94 11.51
C GLN A 6 40.10 1.56 12.81
N LEU A 7 40.14 2.88 12.88
CA LEU A 7 40.54 3.65 14.07
C LEU A 7 39.34 4.02 14.97
N ASN A 8 38.14 3.52 14.67
CA ASN A 8 36.88 3.83 15.35
C ASN A 8 36.54 5.34 15.42
N ASP A 9 37.08 6.14 14.49
CA ASP A 9 36.79 7.55 14.33
C ASP A 9 35.52 7.74 13.48
N LEU A 10 34.38 7.58 14.13
CA LEU A 10 33.06 7.70 13.52
C LEU A 10 32.75 9.12 13.04
N SER A 11 33.36 10.16 13.62
CA SER A 11 33.15 11.55 13.23
C SER A 11 33.74 11.79 11.85
N THR A 12 35.02 11.44 11.68
CA THR A 12 35.72 11.55 10.39
C THR A 12 35.09 10.63 9.35
N ALA A 13 34.69 9.41 9.72
CA ALA A 13 34.00 8.50 8.80
C ALA A 13 32.68 9.09 8.26
N LYS A 14 31.87 9.73 9.12
CA LYS A 14 30.64 10.42 8.72
C LYS A 14 30.91 11.59 7.77
N GLN A 15 31.94 12.39 8.02
CA GLN A 15 32.34 13.50 7.14
C GLN A 15 32.73 13.01 5.74
N TRP A 16 33.54 11.95 5.64
CA TRP A 16 33.92 11.36 4.34
C TRP A 16 32.73 10.76 3.60
N LEU A 17 31.83 10.09 4.33
CA LEU A 17 30.62 9.50 3.74
C LEU A 17 29.69 10.59 3.21
N PHE A 18 29.52 11.67 3.97
CA PHE A 18 28.78 12.85 3.56
C PHE A 18 29.35 13.43 2.27
N GLN A 19 30.67 13.71 2.21
CA GLN A 19 31.32 14.24 1.02
C GLN A 19 31.12 13.32 -0.20
N THR A 20 31.25 12.01 0.00
CA THR A 20 31.04 11.02 -1.07
C THR A 20 29.62 11.09 -1.64
N TYR A 21 28.61 11.23 -0.79
CA TYR A 21 27.22 11.40 -1.24
C TYR A 21 27.01 12.73 -1.94
N CYS A 22 27.63 13.81 -1.48
CA CYS A 22 27.54 15.13 -2.12
C CYS A 22 28.09 15.08 -3.55
N ASP A 23 29.31 14.58 -3.72
CA ASP A 23 29.98 14.53 -5.02
C ASP A 23 29.23 13.60 -5.98
N SER A 24 28.80 12.43 -5.48
CA SER A 24 28.04 11.47 -6.28
C SER A 24 26.65 12.02 -6.67
N ALA A 25 26.00 12.77 -5.78
CA ALA A 25 24.70 13.37 -6.04
C ALA A 25 24.82 14.47 -7.10
N ALA A 26 25.87 15.30 -7.04
CA ALA A 26 26.14 16.34 -8.03
C ALA A 26 26.38 15.73 -9.42
N ILE A 27 27.25 14.71 -9.53
CA ILE A 27 27.51 14.01 -10.79
C ILE A 27 26.23 13.40 -11.36
N ALA A 28 25.43 12.72 -10.52
CA ALA A 28 24.16 12.12 -10.95
C ALA A 28 23.14 13.17 -11.39
N PHE A 29 23.12 14.34 -10.73
CA PHE A 29 22.23 15.44 -11.05
C PHE A 29 22.59 16.09 -12.39
N GLU A 30 23.87 16.36 -12.63
CA GLU A 30 24.39 16.90 -13.90
C GLU A 30 24.15 15.93 -15.07
N ALA A 31 24.30 14.62 -14.82
CA ALA A 31 23.97 13.57 -15.78
C ALA A 31 22.46 13.37 -16.00
N LYS A 32 21.59 14.19 -15.39
CA LYS A 32 20.12 14.07 -15.42
C LYS A 32 19.59 12.72 -14.94
N ALA A 33 20.38 11.96 -14.17
CA ALA A 33 19.98 10.70 -13.55
C ALA A 33 19.18 10.97 -12.26
N PHE A 34 18.02 11.65 -12.39
CA PHE A 34 17.28 12.24 -11.27
C PHE A 34 16.83 11.23 -10.21
N TYR A 35 16.57 9.98 -10.57
CA TYR A 35 16.29 8.90 -9.60
C TYR A 35 17.48 8.65 -8.65
N LYS A 36 18.69 8.54 -9.23
CA LYS A 36 19.93 8.29 -8.47
C LYS A 36 20.33 9.52 -7.67
N ALA A 37 20.21 10.70 -8.27
CA ALA A 37 20.47 11.97 -7.60
C ALA A 37 19.55 12.19 -6.39
N GLU A 38 18.24 11.92 -6.52
CA GLU A 38 17.28 12.01 -5.41
C GLU A 38 17.74 11.17 -4.21
N THR A 39 18.06 9.90 -4.45
CA THR A 39 18.48 8.97 -3.39
C THR A 39 19.75 9.45 -2.68
N LEU A 40 20.69 10.00 -3.44
CA LEU A 40 21.97 10.48 -2.89
C LEU A 40 21.80 11.79 -2.11
N TYR A 41 20.97 12.73 -2.58
CA TYR A 41 20.65 13.94 -1.82
C TYR A 41 19.92 13.64 -0.52
N GLN A 42 18.97 12.68 -0.51
CA GLN A 42 18.30 12.24 0.72
C GLN A 42 19.31 11.70 1.75
N ARG A 43 20.30 10.91 1.31
CA ARG A 43 21.36 10.38 2.18
C ARG A 43 22.31 11.48 2.68
N ALA A 44 22.66 12.45 1.83
CA ALA A 44 23.48 13.58 2.22
C ALA A 44 22.77 14.45 3.29
N ILE A 45 21.48 14.75 3.07
CA ILE A 45 20.63 15.50 4.02
C ILE A 45 20.50 14.75 5.36
N ALA A 46 20.35 13.42 5.34
CA ALA A 46 20.28 12.63 6.56
C ALA A 46 21.56 12.69 7.41
N LEU A 47 22.72 12.97 6.78
CA LEU A 47 23.99 13.12 7.47
C LEU A 47 24.25 14.57 7.92
N GLN A 48 23.86 15.56 7.12
CA GLN A 48 23.95 16.99 7.46
C GLN A 48 22.69 17.74 6.98
N PRO A 49 21.66 17.84 7.83
CA PRO A 49 20.38 18.47 7.47
C PRO A 49 20.46 19.99 7.29
N GLN A 50 21.53 20.63 7.73
CA GLN A 50 21.72 22.08 7.64
C GLN A 50 22.12 22.59 6.23
N VAL A 51 22.42 21.69 5.28
CA VAL A 51 22.92 22.09 3.96
C VAL A 51 21.77 22.40 2.99
N GLN A 52 21.42 23.68 2.92
CA GLN A 52 20.27 24.20 2.15
C GLN A 52 20.26 23.78 0.68
N ASP A 53 21.40 23.86 0.00
CA ASP A 53 21.50 23.64 -1.46
C ASP A 53 20.99 22.24 -1.86
N PHE A 54 21.08 21.27 -0.96
CA PHE A 54 20.61 19.91 -1.20
C PHE A 54 19.09 19.80 -1.20
N TYR A 55 18.38 20.62 -0.43
CA TYR A 55 16.92 20.65 -0.47
C TYR A 55 16.44 21.22 -1.80
N SER A 56 17.06 22.28 -2.32
CA SER A 56 16.74 22.84 -3.63
C SER A 56 17.01 21.83 -4.77
N LYS A 57 18.15 21.13 -4.71
CA LYS A 57 18.49 20.09 -5.70
C LYS A 57 17.59 18.86 -5.60
N LEU A 58 17.25 18.42 -4.39
CA LEU A 58 16.30 17.34 -4.16
C LEU A 58 14.89 17.70 -4.67
N ALA A 59 14.41 18.91 -4.39
CA ALA A 59 13.15 19.41 -4.93
C ALA A 59 13.15 19.38 -6.47
N THR A 60 14.25 19.79 -7.10
CA THR A 60 14.40 19.74 -8.55
C THR A 60 14.35 18.29 -9.06
N CYS A 61 15.04 17.33 -8.41
CA CYS A 61 14.94 15.91 -8.77
C CYS A 61 13.50 15.40 -8.71
N LEU A 62 12.77 15.75 -7.64
CA LEU A 62 11.38 15.35 -7.44
C LEU A 62 10.46 15.95 -8.51
N ALA A 63 10.64 17.23 -8.84
CA ALA A 63 9.86 17.92 -9.87
C ALA A 63 10.08 17.30 -11.26
N GLN A 64 11.33 17.01 -11.64
CA GLN A 64 11.66 16.35 -12.92
C GLN A 64 11.10 14.92 -13.02
N ARG A 65 10.77 14.31 -11.89
CA ARG A 65 10.10 13.00 -11.81
C ARG A 65 8.58 13.10 -11.71
N GLY A 66 7.99 14.28 -11.92
CA GLY A 66 6.54 14.49 -11.82
C GLY A 66 6.00 14.54 -10.39
N ARG A 67 6.85 14.53 -9.35
CA ARG A 67 6.46 14.57 -7.93
C ARG A 67 6.38 16.01 -7.41
N THR A 68 5.53 16.81 -8.04
CA THR A 68 5.44 18.27 -7.81
C THR A 68 5.11 18.65 -6.37
N ILE A 69 4.18 17.94 -5.71
CA ILE A 69 3.82 18.20 -4.30
C ILE A 69 5.03 17.99 -3.37
N ALA A 70 5.72 16.86 -3.53
CA ALA A 70 6.90 16.55 -2.74
C ALA A 70 8.05 17.54 -3.01
N ALA A 71 8.20 17.98 -4.26
CA ALA A 71 9.18 19.00 -4.63
C ALA A 71 8.91 20.32 -3.90
N THR A 72 7.66 20.79 -3.88
CA THR A 72 7.27 22.01 -3.18
C THR A 72 7.52 21.92 -1.68
N ALA A 73 7.15 20.79 -1.05
CA ALA A 73 7.37 20.59 0.38
C ALA A 73 8.87 20.60 0.75
N ILE A 74 9.70 19.91 -0.02
CA ILE A 74 11.15 19.87 0.18
C ILE A 74 11.79 21.25 -0.06
N ALA A 75 11.35 21.99 -1.07
CA ALA A 75 11.83 23.34 -1.32
C ALA A 75 11.50 24.29 -0.15
N HIS A 76 10.29 24.16 0.41
CA HIS A 76 9.88 24.95 1.58
C HIS A 76 10.71 24.61 2.82
N LEU A 77 10.95 23.32 3.09
CA LEU A 77 11.85 22.87 4.17
C LEU A 77 13.25 23.49 4.05
N GLY A 78 13.80 23.52 2.83
CA GLY A 78 15.08 24.19 2.56
C GLY A 78 15.06 25.69 2.85
N GLN A 79 13.92 26.36 2.65
CA GLN A 79 13.76 27.78 2.94
C GLN A 79 13.57 28.05 4.44
N THR A 80 12.88 27.17 5.18
CA THR A 80 12.70 27.33 6.64
C THR A 80 14.02 27.19 7.42
N LEU A 81 14.99 26.43 6.90
CA LEU A 81 16.35 26.38 7.46
C LEU A 81 17.11 27.72 7.38
N ARG A 82 16.57 28.70 6.64
CA ARG A 82 17.14 30.06 6.53
C ARG A 82 16.76 30.96 7.70
N GLN A 83 15.77 30.58 8.52
CA GLN A 83 15.15 31.45 9.52
C GLN A 83 15.79 31.44 10.92
N ASP A 84 16.81 30.62 11.18
CA ASP A 84 17.54 30.62 12.47
C ASP A 84 18.47 31.84 12.69
N THR A 85 18.33 32.94 11.91
CA THR A 85 19.14 34.16 12.09
C THR A 85 18.39 35.49 12.13
N LEU A 86 17.05 35.54 12.22
CA LEU A 86 16.36 36.81 12.44
C LEU A 86 15.13 36.66 13.35
N ASP A 87 15.20 37.38 14.48
CA ASP A 87 14.10 37.72 15.37
C ASP A 87 12.93 38.40 14.64
N SER A 88 11.76 38.35 15.27
CA SER A 88 10.43 38.88 14.88
C SER A 88 9.61 38.00 13.92
N VAL A 89 8.75 37.19 14.53
CA VAL A 89 7.60 36.56 13.87
C VAL A 89 6.59 37.67 13.56
N ASP A 90 6.58 38.14 12.32
CA ASP A 90 5.43 38.86 11.78
C ASP A 90 4.36 37.83 11.38
N SER A 91 3.18 38.01 11.95
CA SER A 91 2.01 37.13 11.90
C SER A 91 1.32 37.14 10.53
N ASN A 92 2.03 36.78 9.46
CA ASN A 92 1.47 36.61 8.12
C ASN A 92 2.01 35.33 7.46
N ILE A 93 1.76 34.18 8.11
CA ILE A 93 1.75 32.91 7.39
C ILE A 93 0.47 32.90 6.55
N VAL A 94 0.58 33.34 5.30
CA VAL A 94 -0.46 33.07 4.30
C VAL A 94 -0.40 31.58 4.03
N ALA A 95 -1.34 30.82 4.59
CA ALA A 95 -1.55 29.42 4.22
C ALA A 95 -1.60 29.33 2.69
N PRO A 96 -0.89 28.39 2.04
CA PRO A 96 -0.97 28.26 0.60
C PRO A 96 -2.44 28.06 0.25
N GLN A 97 -2.94 28.85 -0.71
CA GLN A 97 -4.31 28.69 -1.21
C GLN A 97 -4.39 27.35 -1.96
N HIS A 98 -4.63 26.27 -1.23
CA HIS A 98 -4.82 24.96 -1.78
C HIS A 98 -6.25 24.89 -2.34
N HIS A 99 -6.41 25.07 -3.65
CA HIS A 99 -7.63 24.63 -4.30
C HIS A 99 -7.57 23.11 -4.41
N LEU A 100 -8.67 22.41 -4.09
CA LEU A 100 -8.81 21.01 -4.48
C LEU A 100 -8.68 20.99 -6.01
N VAL A 101 -7.56 20.48 -6.51
CA VAL A 101 -7.37 20.29 -7.94
C VAL A 101 -8.24 19.10 -8.32
N VAL A 102 -9.52 19.36 -8.55
CA VAL A 102 -10.34 18.45 -9.35
C VAL A 102 -9.74 18.54 -10.73
N PRO A 103 -9.14 17.46 -11.27
CA PRO A 103 -8.58 17.52 -12.61
C PRO A 103 -9.69 17.98 -13.56
N SER A 104 -9.51 19.12 -14.21
CA SER A 104 -10.47 19.59 -15.21
C SER A 104 -10.50 18.53 -16.30
N GLY A 105 -11.70 18.06 -16.67
CA GLY A 105 -11.92 16.94 -17.59
C GLY A 105 -11.49 17.21 -19.03
N HIS A 106 -10.26 17.66 -19.25
CA HIS A 106 -9.65 17.85 -20.55
C HIS A 106 -9.15 16.50 -21.06
N ASN A 107 -9.48 16.24 -22.33
CA ASN A 107 -9.23 15.05 -23.13
C ASN A 107 -7.73 14.74 -23.32
N HIS A 108 -6.97 14.56 -22.25
CA HIS A 108 -5.72 13.84 -22.36
C HIS A 108 -6.05 12.36 -22.39
N ARG A 109 -5.94 11.77 -23.58
CA ARG A 109 -5.71 10.34 -23.77
C ARG A 109 -4.38 10.00 -23.11
N SER A 110 -4.36 9.98 -21.78
CA SER A 110 -3.26 9.38 -21.04
C SER A 110 -3.38 7.87 -21.28
N PRO A 111 -2.31 7.18 -21.70
CA PRO A 111 -2.38 5.78 -22.11
C PRO A 111 -2.77 4.80 -20.99
N GLY A 112 -2.99 5.25 -19.75
CA GLY A 112 -3.51 4.44 -18.65
C GLY A 112 -4.79 5.03 -18.04
N CYS A 113 -5.92 4.33 -18.19
CA CYS A 113 -7.11 4.59 -17.38
C CYS A 113 -6.93 4.00 -15.97
N GLY A 114 -7.40 4.67 -14.91
CA GLY A 114 -7.26 4.21 -13.51
C GLY A 114 -6.93 5.33 -12.53
N VAL A 115 -6.16 5.01 -11.48
CA VAL A 115 -5.74 5.96 -10.43
C VAL A 115 -4.83 7.09 -10.92
N THR A 116 -4.25 6.95 -12.11
CA THR A 116 -3.45 7.99 -12.79
C THR A 116 -4.26 8.76 -13.82
N CYS A 117 -5.55 8.48 -13.96
CA CYS A 117 -6.43 9.13 -14.92
C CYS A 117 -7.17 10.29 -14.26
N ASP A 118 -6.80 11.51 -14.65
CA ASP A 118 -7.41 12.76 -14.21
C ASP A 118 -8.94 12.75 -14.29
N ARG A 119 -9.50 12.26 -15.41
CA ARG A 119 -10.95 12.16 -15.57
C ARG A 119 -11.58 11.20 -14.56
N CYS A 120 -11.05 9.99 -14.42
CA CYS A 120 -11.65 8.98 -13.55
C CYS A 120 -11.51 9.38 -12.07
N MET A 121 -10.35 9.93 -11.69
CA MET A 121 -10.15 10.47 -10.35
C MET A 121 -11.03 11.71 -10.10
N GLY A 122 -11.19 12.59 -11.08
CA GLY A 122 -12.10 13.73 -11.01
C GLY A 122 -13.56 13.32 -10.80
N ASP A 123 -14.04 12.36 -11.58
CA ASP A 123 -15.39 11.80 -11.45
C ASP A 123 -15.59 11.16 -10.06
N LEU A 124 -14.59 10.43 -9.56
CA LEU A 124 -14.62 9.82 -8.24
C LEU A 124 -14.66 10.87 -7.11
N ILE A 125 -13.79 11.89 -7.16
CA ILE A 125 -13.75 12.98 -6.19
C ILE A 125 -15.09 13.71 -6.15
N GLN A 126 -15.68 13.99 -7.32
CA GLN A 126 -16.98 14.67 -7.44
C GLN A 126 -18.13 13.84 -6.85
N ALA A 127 -18.04 12.51 -6.87
CA ALA A 127 -19.05 11.64 -6.24
C ALA A 127 -19.20 11.89 -4.73
N PHE A 128 -18.13 12.35 -4.05
CA PHE A 128 -18.15 12.74 -2.64
C PHE A 128 -18.63 14.17 -2.38
N ARG A 129 -19.10 14.89 -3.42
CA ARG A 129 -19.70 16.23 -3.33
C ARG A 129 -18.91 17.21 -2.43
N PRO A 130 -17.62 17.45 -2.73
CA PRO A 130 -16.80 18.32 -1.90
C PRO A 130 -17.37 19.74 -1.87
N HIS A 131 -17.71 20.22 -0.67
CA HIS A 131 -18.15 21.57 -0.39
C HIS A 131 -16.99 22.35 0.24
N GLN A 132 -16.51 23.38 -0.43
CA GLN A 132 -15.39 24.18 0.05
C GLN A 132 -15.84 25.09 1.21
N LEU A 133 -15.20 24.94 2.37
CA LEU A 133 -15.45 25.79 3.55
C LEU A 133 -14.44 26.93 3.65
N ALA A 134 -13.20 26.69 3.23
CA ALA A 134 -12.12 27.67 3.16
C ALA A 134 -11.08 27.25 2.12
N ALA A 135 -10.04 28.06 1.90
CA ALA A 135 -8.90 27.65 1.08
C ALA A 135 -8.27 26.37 1.68
N GLY A 136 -8.19 25.29 0.90
CA GLY A 136 -7.67 24.00 1.34
C GLY A 136 -8.59 23.15 2.20
N VAL A 137 -9.78 23.65 2.58
CA VAL A 137 -10.67 22.97 3.52
C VAL A 137 -11.98 22.63 2.82
N PHE A 138 -12.29 21.33 2.79
CA PHE A 138 -13.47 20.78 2.12
C PHE A 138 -14.23 19.88 3.07
N GLN A 139 -15.55 19.94 2.99
CA GLN A 139 -16.46 18.99 3.61
C GLN A 139 -17.03 18.09 2.52
N CYS A 140 -16.94 16.77 2.69
CA CYS A 140 -17.46 15.79 1.73
C CYS A 140 -18.68 15.05 2.29
N ASP A 141 -19.57 14.61 1.40
CA ASP A 141 -20.67 13.71 1.72
C ASP A 141 -20.21 12.25 1.60
N LEU A 142 -19.97 11.62 2.74
CA LEU A 142 -19.55 10.22 2.82
C LEU A 142 -20.70 9.22 2.64
N LYS A 143 -21.97 9.66 2.67
CA LYS A 143 -23.13 8.77 2.49
C LYS A 143 -23.43 8.48 1.02
N ALA A 144 -22.89 9.29 0.10
CA ALA A 144 -23.19 9.23 -1.33
C ALA A 144 -22.09 8.54 -2.17
N GLY A 145 -21.15 7.83 -1.54
CA GLY A 145 -20.05 7.16 -2.24
C GLY A 145 -20.54 6.20 -3.33
N PRO A 146 -19.80 6.06 -4.45
CA PRO A 146 -20.25 5.25 -5.56
C PRO A 146 -20.28 3.77 -5.17
N GLN A 147 -21.38 3.10 -5.53
CA GLN A 147 -21.52 1.66 -5.38
C GLN A 147 -21.17 0.98 -6.69
N PHE A 148 -20.40 -0.09 -6.60
CA PHE A 148 -20.02 -0.91 -7.74
C PHE A 148 -20.48 -2.35 -7.52
N PRO A 149 -20.90 -3.05 -8.58
CA PRO A 149 -21.25 -4.45 -8.46
C PRO A 149 -20.03 -5.23 -7.98
N LEU A 150 -20.24 -6.06 -6.96
CA LEU A 150 -19.21 -6.98 -6.49
C LEU A 150 -19.13 -8.16 -7.47
N PRO A 151 -17.92 -8.59 -7.85
CA PRO A 151 -17.77 -9.80 -8.65
C PRO A 151 -18.29 -11.01 -7.86
N PRO A 152 -18.77 -12.07 -8.54
CA PRO A 152 -19.13 -13.31 -7.87
C PRO A 152 -17.91 -13.88 -7.14
N GLN A 153 -18.12 -14.36 -5.92
CA GLN A 153 -17.08 -15.04 -5.16
C GLN A 153 -17.04 -16.51 -5.56
N THR A 154 -15.91 -16.97 -6.09
CA THR A 154 -15.76 -18.33 -6.62
C THR A 154 -14.43 -18.95 -6.17
N LEU A 155 -14.41 -20.28 -6.10
CA LEU A 155 -13.17 -21.06 -6.00
C LEU A 155 -12.94 -21.79 -7.32
N THR A 156 -12.00 -21.30 -8.12
CA THR A 156 -11.68 -21.91 -9.41
C THR A 156 -10.65 -23.02 -9.22
N GLN A 157 -10.94 -24.20 -9.76
CA GLN A 157 -10.01 -25.33 -9.81
C GLN A 157 -9.41 -25.45 -11.22
N ILE A 158 -8.08 -25.45 -11.31
CA ILE A 158 -7.34 -25.48 -12.57
C ILE A 158 -6.39 -26.68 -12.56
N PRO A 159 -6.72 -27.77 -13.27
CA PRO A 159 -5.82 -28.90 -13.45
C PRO A 159 -4.54 -28.46 -14.14
N HIS A 160 -3.39 -28.82 -13.57
CA HIS A 160 -2.07 -28.39 -14.08
C HIS A 160 -1.93 -26.86 -14.27
N GLY A 161 -2.68 -26.08 -13.50
CA GLY A 161 -2.68 -24.62 -13.57
C GLY A 161 -1.35 -24.02 -13.10
N ARG A 162 -1.04 -22.84 -13.65
CA ARG A 162 0.18 -22.09 -13.32
C ARG A 162 -0.15 -20.74 -12.70
N ALA A 163 0.77 -20.27 -11.87
CA ALA A 163 0.72 -18.95 -11.27
C ALA A 163 2.10 -18.28 -11.40
N TRP A 164 2.11 -17.09 -11.98
CA TRP A 164 3.23 -16.15 -11.91
C TRP A 164 2.86 -15.03 -10.94
N VAL A 165 3.65 -14.89 -9.88
CA VAL A 165 3.56 -13.78 -8.94
C VAL A 165 4.87 -13.02 -9.01
N GLU A 166 4.83 -11.78 -9.50
CA GLU A 166 6.04 -10.99 -9.63
C GLU A 166 6.66 -10.78 -8.24
N PRO A 167 7.91 -11.25 -8.02
CA PRO A 167 8.51 -11.20 -6.71
C PRO A 167 8.83 -9.76 -6.34
N ARG A 168 8.65 -9.42 -5.06
CA ARG A 168 9.08 -8.14 -4.53
C ARG A 168 10.59 -7.95 -4.73
N GLN A 169 10.98 -6.83 -5.34
CA GLN A 169 12.40 -6.49 -5.53
C GLN A 169 12.94 -5.56 -4.44
N SER A 170 12.08 -4.72 -3.84
CA SER A 170 12.45 -3.82 -2.74
C SER A 170 11.22 -3.35 -1.96
N ASP A 171 11.39 -2.48 -0.96
CA ASP A 171 10.28 -1.80 -0.29
C ASP A 171 9.43 -0.92 -1.22
N TRP A 172 10.02 -0.47 -2.34
CA TRP A 172 9.41 0.47 -3.28
C TRP A 172 8.89 -0.23 -4.54
N VAL A 173 9.41 -1.42 -4.82
CA VAL A 173 9.02 -2.24 -5.96
C VAL A 173 8.29 -3.45 -5.39
N ALA A 174 6.98 -3.25 -5.20
CA ALA A 174 6.08 -4.27 -4.74
C ALA A 174 5.85 -5.36 -5.81
N CYS A 175 5.05 -6.38 -5.49
CA CYS A 175 4.50 -7.29 -6.48
C CYS A 175 3.51 -6.51 -7.37
N HIS A 176 3.82 -6.28 -8.66
CA HIS A 176 2.95 -5.55 -9.59
C HIS A 176 2.11 -6.45 -10.49
N GLU A 177 2.32 -7.75 -10.44
CA GLU A 177 1.53 -8.68 -11.23
C GLU A 177 1.30 -10.00 -10.48
N VAL A 178 0.04 -10.44 -10.50
CA VAL A 178 -0.36 -11.82 -10.24
C VAL A 178 -1.06 -12.31 -11.50
N ARG A 179 -0.54 -13.35 -12.11
CA ARG A 179 -1.05 -13.95 -13.33
C ARG A 179 -1.35 -15.43 -13.09
N VAL A 180 -2.56 -15.84 -13.43
CA VAL A 180 -2.99 -17.24 -13.36
C VAL A 180 -3.28 -17.71 -14.77
N THR A 181 -2.72 -18.86 -15.13
CA THR A 181 -2.90 -19.47 -16.46
C THR A 181 -3.31 -20.93 -16.35
N THR A 182 -3.97 -21.42 -17.39
CA THR A 182 -4.20 -22.85 -17.63
C THR A 182 -2.89 -23.56 -17.99
N SER A 183 -2.93 -24.88 -18.09
CA SER A 183 -1.76 -25.70 -18.46
C SER A 183 -1.18 -25.42 -19.84
N ASP A 184 -1.98 -24.85 -20.75
CA ASP A 184 -1.59 -24.39 -22.09
C ASP A 184 -1.26 -22.89 -22.13
N ASP A 185 -0.92 -22.31 -20.97
CA ASP A 185 -0.47 -20.92 -20.81
C ASP A 185 -1.50 -19.84 -21.19
N ARG A 186 -2.80 -20.17 -21.24
CA ARG A 186 -3.85 -19.18 -21.45
C ARG A 186 -4.20 -18.47 -20.13
N PRO A 187 -4.17 -17.14 -20.07
CA PRO A 187 -4.54 -16.41 -18.86
C PRO A 187 -6.03 -16.55 -18.53
N ILE A 188 -6.33 -16.54 -17.23
CA ILE A 188 -7.70 -16.47 -16.70
C ILE A 188 -7.89 -15.07 -16.11
N PRO A 189 -8.42 -14.09 -16.88
CA PRO A 189 -8.35 -12.66 -16.54
C PRO A 189 -8.92 -12.30 -15.17
N GLU A 190 -10.02 -12.92 -14.75
CA GLU A 190 -10.69 -12.69 -13.47
C GLU A 190 -9.87 -13.13 -12.25
N LEU A 191 -8.83 -13.94 -12.48
CA LEU A 191 -7.88 -14.41 -11.46
C LEU A 191 -6.53 -13.67 -11.54
N CYS A 192 -6.39 -12.75 -12.50
CA CYS A 192 -5.19 -11.94 -12.70
C CYS A 192 -5.38 -10.53 -12.12
N ARG A 193 -4.28 -9.92 -11.65
CA ARG A 193 -4.24 -8.50 -11.24
C ARG A 193 -2.90 -7.90 -11.60
N SER A 194 -2.89 -6.62 -11.99
CA SER A 194 -1.65 -5.88 -12.21
C SER A 194 -1.77 -4.38 -11.91
N TYR A 195 -0.63 -3.76 -11.59
CA TYR A 195 -0.50 -2.31 -11.53
C TYR A 195 -0.14 -1.71 -12.92
N PRO A 196 -0.61 -0.48 -13.22
CA PRO A 196 -1.70 0.21 -12.54
C PRO A 196 -3.05 -0.47 -12.80
N TRP A 197 -3.96 -0.46 -11.82
CA TRP A 197 -5.31 -1.02 -11.99
C TRP A 197 -6.30 0.06 -12.44
N ARG A 198 -7.39 -0.38 -13.07
CA ARG A 198 -8.46 0.50 -13.52
C ARG A 198 -9.46 0.75 -12.40
N LEU A 199 -10.03 1.96 -12.38
CA LEU A 199 -11.13 2.29 -11.47
C LEU A 199 -12.42 1.60 -11.94
N PRO A 200 -13.30 1.19 -11.00
CA PRO A 200 -14.52 0.42 -11.28
C PRO A 200 -15.46 0.99 -12.36
N ASN A 201 -15.49 2.31 -12.53
CA ASN A 201 -16.34 3.04 -13.45
C ASN A 201 -15.58 3.67 -14.63
N CYS A 202 -14.34 3.25 -14.89
CA CYS A 202 -13.57 3.74 -16.02
C CYS A 202 -14.38 3.57 -17.32
N LYS A 203 -14.82 4.70 -17.90
CA LYS A 203 -15.57 4.77 -19.18
C LYS A 203 -14.68 4.74 -20.41
N ALA A 204 -13.35 4.68 -20.24
CA ALA A 204 -12.50 4.34 -21.37
C ALA A 204 -12.94 2.93 -21.79
N GLN A 205 -13.62 2.86 -22.94
CA GLN A 205 -14.04 1.59 -23.51
C GLN A 205 -12.85 0.62 -23.49
N PRO A 206 -13.02 -0.69 -23.20
CA PRO A 206 -12.16 -1.64 -23.91
C PRO A 206 -12.31 -1.24 -25.38
N ALA A 207 -11.23 -0.86 -26.07
CA ALA A 207 -11.30 -0.32 -27.43
C ALA A 207 -12.41 -1.04 -28.22
N VAL A 208 -13.49 -0.33 -28.58
CA VAL A 208 -14.71 -0.97 -29.06
C VAL A 208 -14.41 -1.91 -30.21
N VAL A 209 -14.85 -3.14 -30.00
CA VAL A 209 -15.14 -4.17 -30.98
C VAL A 209 -16.24 -3.63 -31.90
N ASP A 210 -15.86 -3.15 -33.07
CA ASP A 210 -16.71 -3.32 -34.24
C ASP A 210 -16.38 -4.70 -34.84
N SER A 211 -17.43 -5.37 -35.28
CA SER A 211 -17.50 -6.70 -35.89
C SER A 211 -16.20 -7.19 -36.54
N GLU A 212 -15.85 -8.44 -36.23
CA GLU A 212 -14.73 -9.19 -36.82
C GLU A 212 -13.36 -8.60 -36.49
N VAL A 213 -12.83 -8.85 -35.28
CA VAL A 213 -11.39 -9.00 -35.02
C VAL A 213 -11.13 -9.40 -33.57
N VAL A 214 -10.19 -10.33 -33.46
CA VAL A 214 -9.58 -10.95 -32.28
C VAL A 214 -8.61 -9.94 -31.63
N ASP A 215 -8.43 -9.97 -30.30
CA ASP A 215 -7.28 -9.43 -29.54
C ASP A 215 -7.07 -7.89 -29.43
N SER A 216 -7.70 -7.21 -28.47
CA SER A 216 -7.23 -5.86 -28.05
C SER A 216 -7.04 -5.67 -26.54
N GLU A 217 -7.90 -6.22 -25.66
CA GLU A 217 -7.56 -6.36 -24.23
C GLU A 217 -6.60 -7.54 -23.96
N ARG A 218 -6.72 -8.56 -24.80
CA ARG A 218 -5.69 -9.59 -24.99
C ARG A 218 -4.36 -8.93 -25.35
N SER A 219 -4.34 -7.93 -26.23
CA SER A 219 -3.12 -7.32 -26.78
C SER A 219 -2.25 -6.53 -25.78
N GLU A 220 -2.76 -5.79 -24.78
CA GLU A 220 -1.86 -5.05 -23.86
C GLU A 220 -1.31 -5.91 -22.71
N LEU A 221 -2.13 -6.83 -22.18
CA LEU A 221 -1.64 -7.85 -21.25
C LEU A 221 -0.74 -8.83 -21.99
N GLU A 222 -1.16 -9.41 -23.13
CA GLU A 222 -0.34 -10.29 -23.98
C GLU A 222 0.90 -9.57 -24.54
N GLN A 223 0.90 -8.27 -24.88
CA GLN A 223 2.13 -7.56 -25.32
C GLN A 223 3.11 -7.26 -24.18
N ARG A 224 2.63 -7.08 -22.93
CA ARG A 224 3.53 -7.10 -21.75
C ARG A 224 4.01 -8.53 -21.47
N CYS A 225 3.17 -9.55 -21.70
CA CYS A 225 3.50 -10.97 -21.57
C CYS A 225 4.52 -11.45 -22.63
N ASP A 226 4.45 -10.96 -23.87
CA ASP A 226 5.26 -11.43 -25.01
C ASP A 226 6.70 -10.93 -24.97
N ARG A 227 6.99 -9.89 -24.15
CA ARG A 227 8.35 -9.33 -24.06
C ARG A 227 9.23 -9.95 -22.98
N GLN A 228 8.69 -10.81 -22.11
CA GLN A 228 9.48 -11.56 -21.14
C GLN A 228 9.06 -13.02 -21.14
N SER A 229 9.92 -13.91 -21.65
CA SER A 229 9.83 -15.33 -21.33
C SER A 229 9.84 -15.47 -19.82
N LEU A 230 8.70 -15.88 -19.24
CA LEU A 230 8.64 -16.20 -17.81
C LEU A 230 9.70 -17.28 -17.53
N PRO A 231 10.37 -17.24 -16.37
CA PRO A 231 11.28 -18.32 -16.00
C PRO A 231 10.52 -19.65 -15.99
N PRO A 232 11.18 -20.82 -16.09
CA PRO A 232 10.47 -22.10 -15.95
C PRO A 232 9.68 -22.17 -14.64
N SER A 233 8.48 -22.73 -14.69
CA SER A 233 7.68 -22.94 -13.48
C SER A 233 8.28 -24.06 -12.63
N GLN A 234 8.20 -23.90 -11.31
CA GLN A 234 8.46 -24.98 -10.38
C GLN A 234 7.18 -25.79 -10.18
N THR A 235 7.26 -27.11 -10.43
CA THR A 235 6.14 -28.02 -10.23
C THR A 235 5.97 -28.38 -8.75
N LEU A 236 4.74 -28.28 -8.27
CA LEU A 236 4.27 -28.73 -6.98
C LEU A 236 3.37 -29.95 -7.17
N ALA A 237 3.61 -30.99 -6.38
CA ALA A 237 2.72 -32.15 -6.32
C ALA A 237 1.42 -31.79 -5.59
N GLY A 238 0.32 -32.46 -5.92
CA GLY A 238 -0.95 -32.31 -5.21
C GLY A 238 -1.65 -30.97 -5.42
N THR A 239 -2.42 -30.57 -4.41
CA THR A 239 -3.33 -29.43 -4.44
C THR A 239 -2.66 -28.19 -3.82
N ALA A 240 -2.50 -27.15 -4.63
CA ALA A 240 -1.99 -25.86 -4.17
C ALA A 240 -3.09 -24.79 -4.21
N VAL A 241 -3.17 -23.94 -3.19
CA VAL A 241 -4.05 -22.77 -3.16
C VAL A 241 -3.24 -21.50 -3.39
N LEU A 242 -3.57 -20.72 -4.41
CA LEU A 242 -2.97 -19.41 -4.65
C LEU A 242 -3.71 -18.31 -3.87
N LEU A 243 -3.07 -17.78 -2.82
CA LEU A 243 -3.57 -16.65 -2.02
C LEU A 243 -2.79 -15.35 -2.26
N SER A 244 -1.62 -15.41 -2.90
CA SER A 244 -0.81 -14.23 -3.24
C SER A 244 -1.63 -13.17 -3.98
N THR A 245 -1.31 -11.91 -3.70
CA THR A 245 -1.97 -10.71 -4.24
C THR A 245 -0.93 -9.64 -4.56
N LEU A 246 -1.35 -8.57 -5.24
CA LEU A 246 -0.53 -7.38 -5.42
C LEU A 246 -0.10 -6.84 -4.07
N SER A 247 1.19 -6.51 -3.93
CA SER A 247 1.74 -5.92 -2.71
C SER A 247 1.41 -6.69 -1.41
N GLY A 248 1.21 -8.02 -1.45
CA GLY A 248 0.76 -8.79 -0.28
C GLY A 248 1.70 -8.83 0.92
N HIS A 249 2.91 -8.28 0.83
CA HIS A 249 3.79 -8.03 1.98
C HIS A 249 3.35 -6.81 2.82
N VAL A 250 2.49 -5.95 2.28
CA VAL A 250 1.96 -4.76 2.96
C VAL A 250 0.73 -5.14 3.77
N TYR A 251 0.67 -4.69 5.02
CA TYR A 251 -0.43 -5.02 5.96
C TYR A 251 -1.84 -4.78 5.38
N TYR A 252 -2.04 -3.69 4.63
CA TYR A 252 -3.32 -3.41 3.96
C TYR A 252 -3.74 -4.54 3.02
N HIS A 253 -2.91 -4.87 2.03
CA HIS A 253 -3.25 -5.89 1.03
C HIS A 253 -3.34 -7.29 1.64
N TRP A 254 -2.53 -7.56 2.66
CA TRP A 254 -2.65 -8.81 3.41
C TRP A 254 -4.04 -8.94 4.05
N MET A 255 -4.45 -7.95 4.84
CA MET A 255 -5.72 -7.97 5.57
C MET A 255 -6.93 -7.90 4.62
N ILE A 256 -6.87 -7.05 3.60
CA ILE A 256 -8.03 -6.72 2.74
C ILE A 256 -8.13 -7.63 1.53
N ASP A 257 -7.03 -7.97 0.86
CA ASP A 257 -7.06 -8.74 -0.38
C ASP A 257 -6.79 -10.23 -0.15
N LEU A 258 -5.90 -10.59 0.78
CA LEU A 258 -5.47 -11.98 0.97
C LEU A 258 -6.33 -12.73 1.99
N LEU A 259 -6.47 -12.25 3.22
CA LEU A 259 -7.13 -13.00 4.29
C LEU A 259 -8.59 -13.41 3.97
N PRO A 260 -9.44 -12.55 3.37
CA PRO A 260 -10.81 -12.94 3.04
C PRO A 260 -10.91 -14.12 2.06
N ARG A 261 -9.88 -14.33 1.23
CA ARG A 261 -9.79 -15.47 0.30
C ARG A 261 -9.66 -16.80 1.04
N ILE A 262 -9.10 -16.81 2.25
CA ILE A 262 -9.08 -17.98 3.13
C ILE A 262 -10.49 -18.28 3.66
N GLY A 263 -11.29 -17.24 3.94
CA GLY A 263 -12.69 -17.39 4.30
C GLY A 263 -13.50 -18.05 3.20
N LEU A 264 -13.36 -17.57 1.96
CA LEU A 264 -13.97 -18.15 0.77
C LEU A 264 -13.54 -19.61 0.56
N LEU A 265 -12.23 -19.89 0.61
CA LEU A 265 -11.70 -21.25 0.52
C LEU A 265 -12.33 -22.17 1.57
N ARG A 266 -12.38 -21.72 2.83
CA ARG A 266 -12.93 -22.51 3.93
C ARG A 266 -14.40 -22.83 3.70
N GLN A 267 -15.20 -21.85 3.27
CA GLN A 267 -16.62 -22.06 2.98
C GLN A 267 -16.82 -23.10 1.88
N GLU A 268 -16.07 -22.99 0.77
CA GLU A 268 -16.17 -23.93 -0.35
C GLU A 268 -15.73 -25.35 0.01
N LEU A 269 -14.62 -25.49 0.75
CA LEU A 269 -14.18 -26.79 1.24
C LEU A 269 -15.21 -27.42 2.18
N GLN A 270 -15.82 -26.63 3.08
CA GLN A 270 -16.85 -27.13 4.00
C GLN A 270 -18.10 -27.62 3.27
N GLN A 271 -18.53 -26.95 2.19
CA GLN A 271 -19.64 -27.42 1.36
C GLN A 271 -19.35 -28.80 0.73
N GLN A 272 -18.08 -29.07 0.43
CA GLN A 272 -17.60 -30.36 -0.07
C GLN A 272 -17.24 -31.36 1.05
N ARG A 273 -17.47 -31.00 2.33
CA ARG A 273 -17.07 -31.78 3.52
C ARG A 273 -15.56 -32.03 3.61
N LEU A 274 -14.76 -31.12 3.07
CA LEU A 274 -13.30 -31.12 3.11
C LEU A 274 -12.80 -30.09 4.14
N GLY A 275 -11.54 -30.26 4.54
CA GLY A 275 -10.80 -29.34 5.40
C GLY A 275 -9.43 -29.02 4.81
N PHE A 276 -8.66 -28.14 5.47
CA PHE A 276 -7.33 -27.73 5.01
C PHE A 276 -6.31 -28.88 4.95
N ASP A 277 -6.60 -30.03 5.56
CA ASP A 277 -5.79 -31.24 5.44
C ASP A 277 -5.70 -31.75 3.99
N HIS A 278 -6.68 -31.40 3.14
CA HIS A 278 -6.69 -31.76 1.70
C HIS A 278 -5.87 -30.80 0.83
N ILE A 279 -5.29 -29.75 1.41
CA ILE A 279 -4.43 -28.80 0.70
C ILE A 279 -2.98 -29.15 1.03
N ASP A 280 -2.16 -29.35 0.01
CA ASP A 280 -0.73 -29.66 0.16
C ASP A 280 0.09 -28.38 0.29
N HIS A 281 -0.30 -27.31 -0.41
CA HIS A 281 0.44 -26.06 -0.48
C HIS A 281 -0.45 -24.82 -0.39
N PHE A 282 -0.05 -23.84 0.43
CA PHE A 282 -0.65 -22.51 0.48
C PHE A 282 0.35 -21.48 -0.03
N ILE A 283 0.05 -20.82 -1.15
CA ILE A 283 0.97 -19.88 -1.79
C ILE A 283 0.61 -18.46 -1.35
N VAL A 284 1.52 -17.79 -0.65
CA VAL A 284 1.38 -16.40 -0.20
C VAL A 284 2.62 -15.59 -0.61
N ASN A 285 2.55 -14.26 -0.62
CA ASN A 285 3.69 -13.44 -1.04
C ASN A 285 4.94 -13.69 -0.17
N SER A 286 4.82 -13.52 1.14
CA SER A 286 5.90 -13.71 2.11
C SER A 286 5.37 -14.03 3.51
N LEU A 287 6.23 -14.57 4.37
CA LEU A 287 6.05 -14.77 5.81
C LEU A 287 7.07 -13.97 6.65
N GLU A 288 7.70 -12.92 6.11
CA GLU A 288 8.72 -12.12 6.82
C GLU A 288 8.15 -11.43 8.07
N ALA A 289 6.93 -10.88 7.98
CA ALA A 289 6.34 -10.09 9.06
C ALA A 289 5.55 -10.95 10.08
N LYS A 290 5.53 -10.50 11.34
CA LYS A 290 4.81 -11.19 12.43
C LYS A 290 3.32 -11.36 12.13
N PHE A 291 2.66 -10.30 11.66
CA PHE A 291 1.23 -10.32 11.35
C PHE A 291 0.86 -11.40 10.31
N GLN A 292 1.77 -11.71 9.37
CA GLN A 292 1.51 -12.71 8.33
C GLN A 292 1.41 -14.11 8.94
N ARG A 293 2.40 -14.47 9.75
CA ARG A 293 2.46 -15.78 10.42
C ARG A 293 1.30 -15.95 11.39
N GLU A 294 1.08 -14.97 12.28
CA GLU A 294 0.08 -15.09 13.33
C GLU A 294 -1.35 -15.14 12.76
N THR A 295 -1.66 -14.38 11.68
CA THR A 295 -2.99 -14.40 11.08
C THR A 295 -3.26 -15.69 10.31
N LEU A 296 -2.27 -16.28 9.63
CA LEU A 296 -2.41 -17.60 9.00
C LEU A 296 -2.66 -18.69 10.05
N GLN A 297 -1.86 -18.70 11.12
CA GLN A 297 -2.03 -19.65 12.22
C GLN A 297 -3.41 -19.49 12.89
N HIS A 298 -3.84 -18.25 13.14
CA HIS A 298 -5.17 -17.94 13.67
C HIS A 298 -6.29 -18.45 12.78
N LEU A 299 -6.09 -18.44 11.45
CA LEU A 299 -7.02 -19.00 10.48
C LEU A 299 -6.83 -20.50 10.24
N GLY A 300 -5.97 -21.18 11.01
CA GLY A 300 -5.73 -22.61 10.91
C GLY A 300 -4.94 -23.04 9.67
N VAL A 301 -4.25 -22.12 8.98
CA VAL A 301 -3.35 -22.47 7.87
C VAL A 301 -2.03 -22.99 8.46
N PRO A 302 -1.64 -24.24 8.18
CA PRO A 302 -0.38 -24.82 8.66
C PRO A 302 0.82 -24.15 7.96
N LEU A 303 1.70 -23.51 8.74
CA LEU A 303 2.82 -22.73 8.20
C LEU A 303 3.83 -23.60 7.43
N GLU A 304 3.95 -24.87 7.81
CA GLU A 304 4.80 -25.85 7.13
C GLU A 304 4.34 -26.19 5.70
N LYS A 305 3.08 -25.90 5.36
CA LYS A 305 2.53 -26.05 4.00
C LYS A 305 2.63 -24.76 3.18
N VAL A 306 3.15 -23.67 3.74
CA VAL A 306 3.18 -22.38 3.07
C VAL A 306 4.39 -22.26 2.15
N ILE A 307 4.17 -21.78 0.93
CA ILE A 307 5.20 -21.44 -0.05
C ILE A 307 5.18 -19.92 -0.27
N GLU A 308 6.33 -19.27 -0.09
CA GLU A 308 6.51 -17.85 -0.35
C GLU A 308 6.74 -17.59 -1.85
N SER A 309 5.79 -16.97 -2.53
CA SER A 309 5.90 -16.68 -3.97
C SER A 309 6.95 -15.60 -4.27
N ASP A 310 7.36 -14.78 -3.30
CA ASP A 310 8.52 -13.90 -3.46
C ASP A 310 9.83 -14.69 -3.65
N ARG A 311 9.89 -15.96 -3.21
CA ARG A 311 11.03 -16.87 -3.41
C ARG A 311 10.82 -17.82 -4.59
N VAL A 312 9.58 -18.26 -4.80
CA VAL A 312 9.19 -19.17 -5.89
C VAL A 312 8.08 -18.51 -6.72
N PRO A 313 8.43 -17.58 -7.63
CA PRO A 313 7.45 -16.71 -8.27
C PRO A 313 6.67 -17.38 -9.40
N HIS A 314 7.22 -18.41 -10.06
CA HIS A 314 6.50 -19.18 -11.08
C HIS A 314 6.25 -20.61 -10.60
N LEU A 315 4.97 -20.96 -10.44
CA LEU A 315 4.54 -22.23 -9.88
C LEU A 315 3.57 -22.94 -10.84
N GLN A 316 3.63 -24.27 -10.87
CA GLN A 316 2.62 -25.14 -11.46
C GLN A 316 2.20 -26.16 -10.42
N ALA A 317 0.90 -26.44 -10.25
CA ALA A 317 0.42 -27.48 -9.35
C ALA A 317 -0.38 -28.53 -10.11
N GLU A 318 -0.46 -29.78 -9.62
CA GLU A 318 -1.35 -30.80 -10.21
C GLU A 318 -2.80 -30.33 -10.20
N THR A 319 -3.21 -29.71 -9.09
CA THR A 319 -4.47 -28.97 -8.97
C THR A 319 -4.20 -27.60 -8.35
N LEU A 320 -4.39 -26.54 -9.11
CA LEU A 320 -4.32 -25.17 -8.61
C LEU A 320 -5.72 -24.67 -8.25
N LEU A 321 -5.94 -24.39 -6.97
CA LEU A 321 -7.14 -23.75 -6.45
C LEU A 321 -6.89 -22.25 -6.33
N VAL A 322 -7.79 -21.44 -6.89
CA VAL A 322 -7.67 -19.98 -6.84
C VAL A 322 -9.00 -19.40 -6.37
N PRO A 323 -9.10 -18.98 -5.09
CA PRO A 323 -10.24 -18.19 -4.64
C PRO A 323 -10.21 -16.85 -5.35
N SER A 324 -11.35 -16.40 -5.86
CA SER A 324 -11.49 -15.10 -6.50
C SER A 324 -11.08 -13.97 -5.55
N PHE A 325 -10.73 -12.81 -6.09
CA PHE A 325 -10.51 -11.65 -5.25
C PHE A 325 -11.81 -11.19 -4.58
N PRO A 326 -11.76 -10.66 -3.34
CA PRO A 326 -12.97 -10.29 -2.61
C PRO A 326 -13.74 -9.14 -3.26
N GLY A 327 -13.06 -8.24 -3.95
CA GLY A 327 -13.64 -7.08 -4.62
C GLY A 327 -12.69 -6.52 -5.68
N GLN A 328 -12.95 -5.29 -6.12
CA GLN A 328 -11.98 -4.54 -6.93
C GLN A 328 -10.87 -3.97 -6.04
N LEU A 329 -9.68 -3.75 -6.60
CA LEU A 329 -8.56 -3.21 -5.83
C LEU A 329 -8.96 -1.83 -5.26
N ASP A 330 -8.65 -1.62 -3.98
CA ASP A 330 -9.02 -0.46 -3.17
C ASP A 330 -10.54 -0.21 -2.95
N TRP A 331 -11.40 -1.15 -3.38
CA TRP A 331 -12.84 -1.10 -3.13
C TRP A 331 -13.27 -2.24 -2.20
N ILE A 332 -13.25 -1.97 -0.89
CA ILE A 332 -13.44 -2.98 0.15
C ILE A 332 -14.91 -3.41 0.23
N PRO A 333 -15.24 -4.69 -0.02
CA PRO A 333 -16.60 -5.20 0.14
C PRO A 333 -17.00 -5.27 1.62
N PRO A 334 -18.28 -5.03 1.97
CA PRO A 334 -18.76 -5.22 3.35
C PRO A 334 -18.46 -6.60 3.91
N ALA A 335 -18.59 -7.66 3.10
CA ALA A 335 -18.27 -9.04 3.51
C ALA A 335 -16.80 -9.23 3.94
N THR A 336 -15.86 -8.44 3.38
CA THR A 336 -14.46 -8.45 3.83
C THR A 336 -14.33 -7.87 5.24
N ILE A 337 -15.02 -6.76 5.51
CA ILE A 337 -15.05 -6.14 6.84
C ILE A 337 -15.66 -7.11 7.84
N ASP A 338 -16.80 -7.72 7.52
CA ASP A 338 -17.50 -8.68 8.38
C ASP A 338 -16.63 -9.91 8.67
N PHE A 339 -15.97 -10.46 7.65
CA PHE A 339 -15.03 -11.56 7.81
C PHE A 339 -13.92 -11.19 8.80
N LEU A 340 -13.22 -10.06 8.59
CA LEU A 340 -12.13 -9.65 9.46
C LEU A 340 -12.60 -9.45 10.90
N ARG A 341 -13.74 -8.78 11.09
CA ARG A 341 -14.33 -8.59 12.42
C ARG A 341 -14.70 -9.91 13.07
N GLN A 342 -15.29 -10.85 12.34
CA GLN A 342 -15.63 -12.17 12.86
C GLN A 342 -14.38 -12.96 13.30
N GLN A 343 -13.28 -12.85 12.56
CA GLN A 343 -12.07 -13.60 12.87
C GLN A 343 -11.26 -12.97 14.00
N PHE A 344 -11.06 -11.66 14.02
CA PHE A 344 -10.04 -11.02 14.87
C PHE A 344 -10.59 -10.22 16.05
N LEU A 345 -11.88 -9.88 16.06
CA LEU A 345 -12.46 -9.03 17.10
C LEU A 345 -12.81 -9.91 18.33
N PRO A 346 -12.14 -9.76 19.49
CA PRO A 346 -12.35 -10.68 20.61
C PRO A 346 -13.75 -10.53 21.21
N LYS A 347 -14.38 -11.65 21.59
CA LYS A 347 -15.68 -11.63 22.30
C LYS A 347 -15.63 -10.76 23.58
N ALA A 348 -14.49 -10.76 24.27
CA ALA A 348 -14.25 -9.95 25.46
C ALA A 348 -14.22 -8.43 25.17
N ALA A 349 -13.73 -8.04 23.99
CA ALA A 349 -13.75 -6.65 23.52
C ALA A 349 -15.15 -6.22 23.08
N GLN A 350 -15.95 -7.15 22.55
CA GLN A 350 -17.38 -6.91 22.25
C GLN A 350 -18.20 -6.69 23.53
N ASN A 351 -17.82 -7.34 24.64
CA ASN A 351 -18.51 -7.24 25.93
C ASN A 351 -17.94 -6.17 26.89
N GLY A 352 -16.95 -5.36 26.45
CA GLY A 352 -16.41 -4.25 27.25
C GLY A 352 -15.59 -4.65 28.48
N THR A 353 -15.05 -5.87 28.53
CA THR A 353 -14.35 -6.40 29.72
C THR A 353 -12.86 -6.06 29.80
N GLN A 354 -12.25 -5.68 28.68
CA GLN A 354 -10.88 -5.14 28.65
C GLN A 354 -10.92 -3.62 28.54
N THR A 355 -10.07 -2.93 29.29
CA THR A 355 -9.96 -1.46 29.25
C THR A 355 -8.87 -1.05 28.26
N HIS A 356 -9.26 -0.52 27.09
CA HIS A 356 -8.35 0.11 26.15
C HIS A 356 -8.52 1.65 26.15
N PRO A 357 -7.50 2.42 25.77
CA PRO A 357 -7.63 3.87 25.64
C PRO A 357 -8.65 4.22 24.55
N LYS A 358 -9.58 5.12 24.88
CA LYS A 358 -10.63 5.58 23.97
C LYS A 358 -10.15 6.61 22.94
N ARG A 359 -9.02 7.27 23.20
CA ARG A 359 -8.42 8.28 22.33
C ARG A 359 -6.99 7.89 22.06
N ILE A 360 -6.68 7.58 20.81
CA ILE A 360 -5.38 7.02 20.43
C ILE A 360 -4.72 7.83 19.33
N TYR A 361 -3.41 7.99 19.45
CA TYR A 361 -2.54 8.48 18.40
C TYR A 361 -1.74 7.30 17.85
N ILE A 362 -1.82 7.02 16.56
CA ILE A 362 -1.05 5.93 15.95
C ILE A 362 0.32 6.48 15.56
N SER A 363 1.36 6.11 16.30
CA SER A 363 2.72 6.53 15.99
C SER A 363 3.24 5.84 14.72
N ARG A 364 4.08 6.57 13.99
CA ARG A 364 4.92 6.01 12.92
C ARG A 364 6.40 6.27 13.18
N GLN A 365 6.82 6.55 14.41
CA GLN A 365 8.21 6.87 14.74
C GLN A 365 9.19 5.76 14.28
N GLY A 366 8.79 4.49 14.44
CA GLY A 366 9.53 3.32 13.98
C GLY A 366 9.43 3.02 12.48
N ALA A 367 8.55 3.72 11.74
CA ALA A 367 8.35 3.47 10.31
C ALA A 367 9.48 4.06 9.46
N ARG A 368 9.82 3.38 8.36
CA ARG A 368 10.84 3.86 7.40
C ARG A 368 10.46 5.17 6.68
N TYR A 369 9.17 5.45 6.55
CA TYR A 369 8.65 6.58 5.77
C TYR A 369 7.30 7.09 6.30
N ARG A 370 6.92 8.30 5.88
CA ARG A 370 5.71 9.03 6.34
C ARG A 370 5.68 9.19 7.86
N ARG A 371 6.82 9.57 8.43
CA ARG A 371 6.94 9.92 9.84
C ARG A 371 6.49 11.35 10.07
N VAL A 372 5.88 11.62 11.21
CA VAL A 372 5.63 12.99 11.67
C VAL A 372 6.93 13.51 12.27
N LEU A 373 7.54 14.54 11.66
CA LEU A 373 8.87 15.01 12.05
C LEU A 373 8.89 15.66 13.43
N ASN A 374 7.79 16.31 13.81
CA ASN A 374 7.58 16.96 15.10
C ASN A 374 6.57 16.19 15.98
N GLU A 375 6.61 14.85 15.96
CA GLU A 375 5.66 13.98 16.67
C GLU A 375 5.54 14.33 18.16
N ASP A 376 6.65 14.66 18.83
CA ASP A 376 6.65 15.05 20.24
C ASP A 376 5.78 16.29 20.51
N GLN A 377 5.85 17.31 19.64
CA GLN A 377 5.03 18.53 19.76
C GLN A 377 3.55 18.23 19.52
N VAL A 378 3.25 17.36 18.55
CA VAL A 378 1.87 16.91 18.30
C VAL A 378 1.33 16.18 19.53
N LEU A 379 2.10 15.27 20.12
CA LEU A 379 1.72 14.55 21.32
C LEU A 379 1.56 15.46 22.54
N GLU A 380 2.37 16.50 22.69
CA GLU A 380 2.18 17.52 23.75
C GLU A 380 0.82 18.22 23.65
N ILE A 381 0.36 18.53 22.44
CA ILE A 381 -0.97 19.12 22.20
C ILE A 381 -2.08 18.11 22.51
N LEU A 382 -1.89 16.84 22.13
CA LEU A 382 -2.92 15.80 22.26
C LEU A 382 -3.07 15.25 23.69
N ARG A 383 -1.99 15.21 24.49
CA ARG A 383 -1.98 14.66 25.86
C ARG A 383 -3.06 15.26 26.78
N PRO A 384 -3.28 16.58 26.86
CA PRO A 384 -4.36 17.19 27.67
C PRO A 384 -5.77 16.72 27.28
N TYR A 385 -5.96 16.28 26.03
CA TYR A 385 -7.22 15.71 25.55
C TYR A 385 -7.33 14.20 25.81
N GLY A 386 -6.40 13.59 26.55
CA GLY A 386 -6.43 12.19 26.95
C GLY A 386 -6.01 11.21 25.86
N PHE A 387 -5.28 11.66 24.84
CA PHE A 387 -4.72 10.77 23.82
C PHE A 387 -3.54 9.97 24.34
N VAL A 388 -3.49 8.69 23.95
CA VAL A 388 -2.39 7.78 24.20
C VAL A 388 -1.70 7.44 22.87
N SER A 389 -0.38 7.59 22.80
CA SER A 389 0.41 7.15 21.64
C SER A 389 0.53 5.63 21.60
N VAL A 390 0.35 5.03 20.43
CA VAL A 390 0.39 3.58 20.22
C VAL A 390 1.24 3.24 19.00
N SER A 391 2.19 2.31 19.18
CA SER A 391 2.97 1.68 18.12
C SER A 391 2.33 0.34 17.75
N LEU A 392 1.67 0.25 16.59
CA LEU A 392 0.91 -0.95 16.22
C LEU A 392 1.77 -2.16 15.93
N GLU A 393 3.03 -1.96 15.53
CA GLU A 393 4.01 -3.02 15.30
C GLU A 393 4.33 -3.85 16.55
N GLU A 394 4.06 -3.31 17.74
CA GLU A 394 4.25 -3.99 19.02
C GLU A 394 3.07 -4.90 19.39
N LEU A 395 1.92 -4.71 18.74
CA LEU A 395 0.67 -5.41 19.02
C LEU A 395 0.40 -6.51 17.99
N SER A 396 -0.14 -7.64 18.45
CA SER A 396 -0.75 -8.64 17.56
C SER A 396 -2.01 -8.09 16.88
N VAL A 397 -2.42 -8.68 15.76
CA VAL A 397 -3.63 -8.27 15.03
C VAL A 397 -4.89 -8.33 15.92
N CYS A 398 -5.00 -9.31 16.82
CA CYS A 398 -6.12 -9.38 17.77
C CYS A 398 -6.09 -8.25 18.81
N GLU A 399 -4.91 -7.86 19.29
CA GLU A 399 -4.76 -6.71 20.19
C GLU A 399 -5.06 -5.40 19.47
N GLN A 400 -4.61 -5.24 18.23
CA GLN A 400 -4.96 -4.11 17.37
C GLN A 400 -6.48 -4.05 17.16
N ALA A 401 -7.13 -5.18 16.86
CA ALA A 401 -8.58 -5.24 16.70
C ALA A 401 -9.32 -4.85 17.98
N ALA A 402 -8.88 -5.33 19.15
CA ALA A 402 -9.46 -4.96 20.44
C ALA A 402 -9.32 -3.47 20.76
N LEU A 403 -8.14 -2.89 20.48
CA LEU A 403 -7.85 -1.47 20.66
C LEU A 403 -8.76 -0.60 19.79
N PHE A 404 -8.81 -0.88 18.48
CA PHE A 404 -9.62 -0.10 17.53
C PHE A 404 -11.12 -0.26 17.79
N ALA A 405 -11.57 -1.43 18.26
CA ALA A 405 -12.97 -1.66 18.62
C ALA A 405 -13.46 -0.83 19.82
N GLN A 406 -12.57 -0.21 20.59
CA GLN A 406 -12.90 0.67 21.72
C GLN A 406 -12.52 2.13 21.49
N ALA A 407 -11.87 2.45 20.37
CA ALA A 407 -11.45 3.80 20.04
C ALA A 407 -12.67 4.67 19.67
N GLU A 408 -12.80 5.81 20.35
CA GLU A 408 -13.76 6.87 20.04
C GLU A 408 -13.13 7.89 19.08
N ILE A 409 -11.85 8.21 19.27
CA ILE A 409 -11.10 9.14 18.40
C ILE A 409 -9.71 8.60 18.11
N ILE A 410 -9.33 8.60 16.84
CA ILE A 410 -8.01 8.16 16.36
C ILE A 410 -7.36 9.31 15.60
N VAL A 411 -6.12 9.66 15.97
CA VAL A 411 -5.26 10.55 15.21
C VAL A 411 -4.14 9.72 14.61
N ALA A 412 -3.88 9.83 13.31
CA ALA A 412 -2.82 9.03 12.68
C ALA A 412 -2.27 9.69 11.41
N PRO A 413 -0.95 9.67 11.17
CA PRO A 413 -0.40 9.87 9.83
C PRO A 413 -0.86 8.78 8.85
N HIS A 414 -1.04 9.15 7.58
CA HIS A 414 -1.48 8.22 6.53
C HIS A 414 -0.61 6.95 6.44
N GLY A 415 -1.22 5.75 6.51
CA GLY A 415 -0.50 4.48 6.40
C GLY A 415 -1.35 3.24 6.66
N SER A 416 -0.77 2.05 6.46
CA SER A 416 -1.47 0.77 6.60
C SER A 416 -1.98 0.46 8.01
N GLY A 417 -1.52 1.17 9.05
CA GLY A 417 -2.12 1.08 10.38
C GLY A 417 -3.62 1.42 10.39
N LEU A 418 -4.05 2.30 9.48
CA LEU A 418 -5.46 2.66 9.28
C LEU A 418 -6.29 1.54 8.65
N THR A 419 -5.69 0.44 8.20
CA THR A 419 -6.46 -0.77 7.84
C THR A 419 -7.30 -1.26 9.01
N ASN A 420 -6.86 -1.05 10.25
CA ASN A 420 -7.59 -1.48 11.45
C ASN A 420 -8.89 -0.70 11.71
N LEU A 421 -9.20 0.34 10.92
CA LEU A 421 -10.50 1.02 10.97
C LEU A 421 -11.68 0.07 10.73
N VAL A 422 -11.46 -1.07 10.06
CA VAL A 422 -12.47 -2.14 9.91
C VAL A 422 -12.98 -2.68 11.26
N PHE A 423 -12.21 -2.53 12.34
CA PHE A 423 -12.57 -3.00 13.68
C PHE A 423 -13.27 -1.94 14.53
N CYS A 424 -13.26 -0.67 14.13
CA CYS A 424 -13.91 0.42 14.86
C CYS A 424 -15.42 0.20 15.02
N GLN A 425 -16.00 0.89 16.01
CA GLN A 425 -17.44 1.00 16.11
C GLN A 425 -17.95 2.09 15.16
N PRO A 426 -19.22 2.04 14.75
CA PRO A 426 -19.86 3.18 14.10
C PRO A 426 -19.64 4.46 14.93
N HIS A 427 -19.45 5.58 14.24
CA HIS A 427 -19.21 6.91 14.83
C HIS A 427 -17.82 7.16 15.45
N THR A 428 -16.87 6.22 15.39
CA THR A 428 -15.45 6.51 15.69
C THR A 428 -14.95 7.64 14.77
N GLN A 429 -14.32 8.66 15.35
CA GLN A 429 -13.80 9.82 14.63
C GLN A 429 -12.33 9.63 14.28
N ILE A 430 -11.96 9.94 13.03
CA ILE A 430 -10.59 9.83 12.56
C ILE A 430 -10.08 11.21 12.13
N LEU A 431 -8.90 11.58 12.61
CA LEU A 431 -8.10 12.68 12.12
C LEU A 431 -6.83 12.13 11.47
N GLU A 432 -6.82 12.09 10.15
CA GLU A 432 -5.64 11.70 9.37
C GLU A 432 -4.72 12.92 9.15
N LEU A 433 -3.41 12.72 9.35
CA LEU A 433 -2.36 13.75 9.19
C LEU A 433 -1.61 13.64 7.87
#